data_AF-A0A815REE7-F1
#
_entry.id   AF-A0A815REE7-F1
#
_cell.length_a   1.000
_cell.length_b   1.000
_cell.length_c   1.000
_cell.angle_alpha   90.00
_cell.angle_beta   90.00
_cell.angle_gamma   90.00
#
_symmetry.space_group_name_H-M   'P 1'
#
loop_
_entity.id
_entity.type
_entity.pdbx_description
1 polymer ?
#
loop_
_entity_poly.entity_id
_entity_poly.type
_entity_poly.pdbx_seq_one_letter_code
_entity_poly.pdbx_strand_id
1 'polypeptide(L)' 'DEKCMSYLNDWDRAIPNLDVVDNYESEKEEILSIQGKSFPFSFGDYVVKVLMGGIDSWFDMLDEQKVPLNG' A
#
# COMPACT_ATOMS: atom_id res chain seq x y z
N ASP A 1 -14.56 14.61 -7.79
CA ASP A 1 -15.66 13.66 -8.10
C ASP A 1 -15.78 12.58 -7.03
N GLU A 2 -16.45 12.89 -5.92
CA GLU A 2 -16.68 11.96 -4.80
C GLU A 2 -17.56 10.75 -5.18
N LYS A 3 -18.43 10.89 -6.20
CA LYS A 3 -19.29 9.81 -6.69
C LYS A 3 -18.53 8.68 -7.40
N CYS A 4 -17.40 8.98 -8.04
CA CYS A 4 -16.59 7.95 -8.69
C CYS A 4 -15.88 7.06 -7.67
N MET A 5 -15.47 7.64 -6.53
CA MET A 5 -14.80 6.91 -5.46
C MET A 5 -15.73 5.91 -4.76
N SER A 6 -17.00 6.26 -4.55
CA SER A 6 -17.94 5.38 -3.86
C SER A 6 -18.18 4.05 -4.59
N TYR A 7 -18.24 4.07 -5.92
CA TYR A 7 -18.49 2.85 -6.70
C TYR A 7 -17.27 1.93 -6.77
N LEU A 8 -16.07 2.50 -6.75
CA LEU A 8 -14.81 1.74 -6.74
C LEU A 8 -14.59 1.02 -5.41
N ASN A 9 -14.96 1.64 -4.28
CA ASN A 9 -14.92 1.00 -2.96
C ASN A 9 -15.90 -0.17 -2.83
N ASP A 10 -17.04 -0.12 -3.53
CA ASP A 10 -17.99 -1.22 -3.54
C ASP A 10 -17.46 -2.43 -4.35
N TRP A 11 -16.61 -2.18 -5.35
CA TRP A 11 -15.96 -3.20 -6.17
C TRP A 11 -14.81 -3.89 -5.45
N ASP A 12 -14.03 -3.11 -4.72
CA ASP A 12 -12.98 -3.58 -3.82
C ASP A 12 -13.52 -4.61 -2.81
N ARG A 13 -14.66 -4.30 -2.17
CA ARG A 13 -15.34 -5.21 -1.24
C ARG A 13 -15.96 -6.46 -1.87
N ALA A 14 -16.24 -6.42 -3.17
CA ALA A 14 -16.99 -7.46 -3.87
C ALA A 14 -16.09 -8.48 -4.59
N ILE A 15 -14.84 -8.11 -4.90
CA ILE A 15 -13.94 -8.93 -5.72
C ILE A 15 -12.72 -9.32 -4.87
N PRO A 16 -12.65 -10.58 -4.39
CA PRO A 16 -11.48 -11.05 -3.67
C PRO A 16 -10.22 -10.93 -4.53
N ASN A 17 -9.17 -10.29 -4.01
CA ASN A 17 -7.88 -10.04 -4.66
C ASN A 17 -7.90 -9.01 -5.81
N LEU A 18 -8.80 -8.02 -5.77
CA LEU A 18 -8.75 -6.86 -6.66
C LEU A 18 -8.06 -5.67 -5.96
N ASP A 19 -6.76 -5.77 -5.71
CA ASP A 19 -5.91 -4.66 -5.20
C ASP A 19 -5.63 -3.62 -6.29
N VAL A 20 -6.68 -3.08 -6.92
CA VAL A 20 -6.55 -2.09 -8.00
C VAL A 20 -6.78 -0.67 -7.47
N VAL A 21 -7.21 -0.50 -6.20
CA VAL A 21 -7.76 0.76 -5.69
C VAL A 21 -7.07 1.27 -4.41
N ASP A 22 -6.10 0.57 -3.83
CA ASP A 22 -5.24 1.22 -2.81
C ASP A 22 -4.33 2.21 -3.52
N ASN A 23 -4.85 3.44 -3.65
CA ASN A 23 -4.09 4.52 -4.21
C ASN A 23 -2.89 4.75 -3.29
N TYR A 24 -1.71 4.91 -3.89
CA TYR A 24 -0.43 5.19 -3.24
C TYR A 24 -0.50 6.07 -1.97
N GLU A 25 -1.41 7.05 -1.92
CA GLU A 25 -1.61 7.90 -0.75
C GLU A 25 -2.13 7.12 0.48
N SER A 26 -3.09 6.21 0.34
CA SER A 26 -3.59 5.36 1.42
C SER A 26 -2.53 4.40 1.92
N GLU A 27 -1.86 3.69 1.00
CA GLU A 27 -0.72 2.81 1.30
C GLU A 27 0.39 3.55 2.06
N LYS A 28 0.71 4.76 1.58
CA LYS A 28 1.70 5.62 2.23
C LYS A 28 1.26 6.06 3.61
N GLU A 29 -0.01 6.40 3.81
CA GLU A 29 -0.53 6.75 5.13
C GLU A 29 -0.39 5.60 6.12
N GLU A 30 -0.69 4.37 5.70
CA GLU A 30 -0.56 3.16 6.52
C GLU A 30 0.90 2.84 6.86
N ILE A 31 1.78 2.85 5.85
CA ILE A 31 3.23 2.68 6.05
C ILE A 31 3.77 3.76 6.99
N LEU A 32 3.41 5.03 6.82
CA LEU A 32 3.86 6.10 7.71
C LEU A 32 3.28 5.99 9.12
N SER A 33 2.10 5.39 9.28
CA SER A 33 1.50 5.12 10.59
C SER A 33 2.29 4.07 11.39
N ILE A 34 2.88 3.09 10.70
CA ILE A 34 3.62 1.97 11.29
C ILE A 34 5.11 2.25 11.38
N GLN A 35 5.74 2.65 10.28
CA GLN A 35 7.18 2.93 10.19
C GLN A 35 7.54 4.27 10.83
N GLY A 36 6.61 5.24 10.79
CA GLY A 36 6.77 6.59 11.32
C GLY A 36 6.82 7.66 10.21
N LYS A 37 6.44 8.89 10.56
CA LYS A 37 6.26 10.02 9.64
C LYS A 37 7.48 10.42 8.79
N SER A 38 8.67 10.01 9.20
CA SER A 38 9.93 10.28 8.48
C SER A 38 10.42 9.10 7.65
N PHE A 39 9.64 8.02 7.54
CA PHE A 39 10.01 6.87 6.75
C PHE A 39 10.05 7.25 5.25
N PRO A 40 11.15 6.98 4.54
CA PRO A 40 11.25 7.29 3.13
C PRO A 40 10.37 6.32 2.34
N PHE A 41 9.27 6.82 1.80
CA PHE A 41 8.40 6.06 0.91
C PHE A 41 7.88 6.94 -0.21
N SER A 42 8.26 6.60 -1.44
CA SER A 42 7.92 7.30 -2.67
C SER A 42 7.01 6.46 -3.56
N PHE A 43 6.48 7.08 -4.61
CA PHE A 43 5.70 6.36 -5.61
C PHE A 43 6.50 5.27 -6.33
N GLY A 44 7.83 5.44 -6.47
CA GLY A 44 8.69 4.41 -7.02
C GLY A 44 8.74 3.17 -6.11
N ASP A 45 8.84 3.39 -4.80
CA ASP A 45 8.86 2.32 -3.80
C ASP A 45 7.51 1.59 -3.77
N TYR A 46 6.41 2.33 -3.94
CA TYR A 46 5.07 1.77 -4.08
C TYR A 46 4.96 0.83 -5.30
N VAL A 47 5.44 1.25 -6.48
CA VAL A 47 5.42 0.38 -7.66
C VAL A 47 6.25 -0.89 -7.43
N VAL A 48 7.43 -0.76 -6.79
CA VAL A 48 8.26 -1.93 -6.44
C VAL A 48 7.53 -2.83 -5.45
N LYS A 49 6.92 -2.27 -4.40
CA LYS A 49 6.13 -3.00 -3.40
C LYS A 49 5.00 -3.80 -4.07
N VAL A 50 4.21 -3.17 -4.94
CA VAL A 50 3.10 -3.86 -5.64
C VAL A 50 3.61 -5.02 -6.51
N LEU A 51 4.78 -4.88 -7.13
CA LEU A 51 5.37 -5.94 -7.96
C LEU A 51 6.04 -7.04 -7.15
N MET A 52 6.63 -6.69 -5.99
CA MET A 52 7.49 -7.59 -5.21
C MET A 52 6.83 -8.14 -3.95
N GLY A 53 5.73 -7.56 -3.46
CA GLY A 53 5.07 -7.95 -2.20
C GLY A 53 4.65 -9.43 -2.19
N GLY A 54 4.16 -9.93 -3.32
CA GLY A 54 3.82 -11.36 -3.45
C GLY A 54 5.02 -12.33 -3.55
N ILE A 55 6.25 -11.81 -3.59
CA ILE A 55 7.50 -12.58 -3.79
C ILE A 55 8.44 -12.41 -2.58
N ASP A 56 8.50 -11.22 -2.01
CA ASP A 56 9.44 -10.84 -0.95
C ASP A 56 8.67 -10.26 0.24
N SER A 57 8.76 -10.99 1.35
CA SER A 57 8.09 -10.67 2.62
C SER A 57 8.52 -9.32 3.20
N TRP A 58 9.68 -8.78 2.84
CA TRP A 58 10.09 -7.46 3.33
C TRP A 58 9.17 -6.36 2.80
N PHE A 59 8.78 -6.44 1.52
CA PHE A 59 7.86 -5.48 0.91
C PHE A 59 6.43 -5.65 1.44
N ASP A 60 6.00 -6.89 1.63
CA ASP A 60 4.70 -7.26 2.21
C ASP A 60 4.55 -6.72 3.64
N MET A 61 5.62 -6.72 4.44
CA MET A 61 5.58 -6.29 5.83
C MET A 61 5.54 -4.77 6.06
N LEU A 62 5.75 -3.94 5.01
CA LEU A 62 5.94 -2.49 5.16
C LEU A 62 4.75 -1.77 5.81
N ASP A 63 3.54 -2.26 5.58
CA ASP A 63 2.25 -1.77 6.08
C ASP A 63 1.68 -2.66 7.20
N GLU A 64 2.41 -3.68 7.64
CA GLU A 64 1.96 -4.56 8.73
C GLU A 64 2.78 -4.36 10.01
N GLN A 65 4.10 -4.14 9.88
CA GLN A 65 5.00 -4.03 11.02
C GLN A 65 6.27 -3.25 10.73
N LYS A 66 6.96 -2.77 11.77
CA LYS A 66 8.22 -2.05 11.62
C LYS A 66 9.30 -2.91 10.98
N VAL A 67 9.85 -2.44 9.86
CA VAL A 67 10.96 -3.10 9.17
C VAL A 67 12.23 -2.25 9.23
N PRO A 68 13.43 -2.87 9.29
CA PRO A 68 14.67 -2.14 9.17
C PRO A 68 14.87 -1.66 7.73
N LEU A 69 15.34 -0.41 7.55
CA LEU A 69 15.67 0.21 6.25
C LEU A 69 16.86 -0.43 5.51
N ASN A 70 17.38 -1.56 6.00
CA ASN A 70 18.53 -2.25 5.43
C ASN A 70 18.11 -3.41 4.49
N GLY A 71 16.89 -3.35 3.95
CA GLY A 71 16.38 -4.30 2.95
C GLY A 71 17.19 -4.27 1.66
#